data_AF-A0A0F8XFS6-F1
#
_entry.id   AF-A0A0F8XFS6-F1
#
_cell.length_a   1.000
_cell.length_b   1.000
_cell.length_c   1.000
_cell.angle_alpha   90.00
_cell.angle_beta   90.00
_cell.angle_gamma   90.00
#
_symmetry.space_group_name_H-M   'P 1'
#
loop_
_entity.id
_entity.type
_entity.pdbx_description
1 polymer ?
#
loop_
_entity_poly.entity_id
_entity_poly.type
_entity_poly.pdbx_seq_one_letter_code
_entity_poly.pdbx_strand_id
1 'polypeptide(L)'
;MPFIIDAILDNLSSIAGATTRRVDIVKTAEPTTYTEATSTNTLGNKTGLTMTALGNGAVDGRKVDTPAITDGSVTATDTAGWWGLTDAS
;
A
#
# COMPACT_ATOMS: atom_id res chain seq x y z
N MET A 1 0.40 -19.24 18.28
CA MET A 1 1.04 -19.22 16.95
C MET A 1 2.42 -19.85 17.07
N PRO A 2 2.86 -20.69 16.12
CA PRO A 2 4.22 -21.22 16.14
C PRO A 2 5.26 -20.10 16.02
N PHE A 3 6.39 -20.23 16.71
CA PHE A 3 7.48 -19.28 16.61
C PHE A 3 8.13 -19.36 15.23
N ILE A 4 8.17 -18.23 14.51
CA ILE A 4 8.89 -18.07 13.24
C ILE A 4 10.01 -17.07 13.50
N ILE A 5 11.23 -17.39 13.08
CA ILE A 5 12.39 -16.51 13.28
C ILE A 5 12.26 -15.24 12.43
N ASP A 6 12.82 -14.13 12.92
CA ASP A 6 12.69 -12.81 12.28
C ASP A 6 13.21 -12.81 10.83
N ALA A 7 14.36 -13.46 10.58
CA ALA A 7 14.94 -13.55 9.24
C ALA A 7 14.01 -14.22 8.20
N ILE A 8 13.16 -15.17 8.65
CA ILE A 8 12.17 -15.80 7.76
C ILE A 8 11.00 -14.86 7.53
N LEU A 9 10.53 -14.18 8.57
CA LEU A 9 9.47 -13.18 8.43
C LEU A 9 9.91 -12.03 7.52
N ASP A 10 11.14 -11.56 7.64
CA ASP A 10 11.71 -10.50 6.80
C ASP A 10 11.84 -10.92 5.35
N ASN A 11 12.33 -12.12 5.08
CA ASN A 11 12.40 -12.64 3.71
C ASN A 11 11.01 -12.75 3.08
N LEU A 12 10.01 -13.24 3.83
CA LEU A 12 8.63 -13.34 3.36
C LEU A 12 7.96 -11.98 3.16
N SER A 13 8.31 -10.99 3.99
CA SER A 13 7.74 -9.63 3.94
C SER A 13 8.57 -8.64 3.12
N SER A 14 9.63 -9.09 2.46
CA SER A 14 10.50 -8.27 1.62
C SER A 14 9.75 -7.50 0.52
N ILE A 15 8.69 -8.11 -0.02
CA ILE A 15 7.82 -7.46 -1.02
C ILE A 15 7.09 -6.24 -0.44
N ALA A 16 6.81 -6.23 0.87
CA ALA A 16 6.20 -5.10 1.56
C ALA A 16 7.09 -3.86 1.54
N GLY A 17 8.42 -4.04 1.51
CA GLY A 17 9.41 -2.97 1.42
C GLY A 17 9.76 -2.51 0.00
N ALA A 18 9.05 -2.96 -1.03
CA ALA A 18 9.39 -2.64 -2.42
C ALA A 18 9.32 -1.13 -2.74
N THR A 19 10.18 -0.67 -3.66
CA THR A 19 10.38 0.75 -4.01
C THR A 19 9.42 1.30 -5.07
N THR A 20 8.33 0.61 -5.37
CA THR A 20 7.42 0.94 -6.47
C THR A 20 5.97 0.92 -6.03
N ARG A 21 5.68 1.28 -4.78
CA ARG A 21 4.29 1.29 -4.32
C ARG A 21 3.51 2.48 -4.88
N ARG A 22 2.22 2.26 -5.02
CA ARG A 22 1.23 3.25 -5.43
C ARG A 22 0.07 3.24 -4.46
N VAL A 23 -0.44 4.41 -4.12
CA VAL A 23 -1.69 4.55 -3.37
C VAL A 23 -2.72 5.26 -4.24
N ASP A 24 -3.93 4.74 -4.27
CA ASP A 24 -5.08 5.32 -4.98
C ASP A 24 -6.19 5.63 -3.97
N ILE A 25 -6.85 6.77 -4.15
CA ILE A 25 -8.11 7.10 -3.48
C ILE A 25 -9.28 6.63 -4.35
N VAL A 26 -10.28 5.99 -3.75
CA VAL A 26 -11.28 5.19 -4.45
C VAL A 26 -12.71 5.59 -4.05
N LYS A 27 -13.61 5.68 -5.03
CA LYS A 27 -14.96 6.25 -4.84
C LYS A 27 -16.04 5.29 -4.35
N THR A 28 -16.01 4.02 -4.75
CA THR A 28 -17.17 3.11 -4.61
C THR A 28 -17.08 2.20 -3.39
N ALA A 29 -16.07 1.33 -3.37
CA ALA A 29 -15.88 0.28 -2.38
C ALA A 29 -14.38 0.00 -2.18
N GLU A 30 -14.06 -0.78 -1.15
CA GLU A 30 -12.73 -1.33 -0.96
C GLU A 30 -12.33 -2.16 -2.20
N PRO A 31 -11.29 -1.75 -2.94
CA PRO A 31 -10.91 -2.44 -4.17
C PRO A 31 -10.35 -3.82 -3.85
N THR A 32 -10.81 -4.83 -4.60
CA THR A 32 -10.36 -6.22 -4.41
C THR A 32 -9.30 -6.64 -5.42
N THR A 33 -9.12 -5.83 -6.47
CA THR A 33 -8.16 -6.06 -7.55
C THR A 33 -7.35 -4.81 -7.87
N TYR A 34 -6.18 -5.02 -8.47
CA TYR A 34 -5.33 -3.92 -8.95
C TYR A 34 -6.07 -3.00 -9.95
N THR A 35 -6.82 -3.59 -10.89
CA THR A 35 -7.55 -2.84 -11.92
C THR A 35 -8.66 -1.99 -11.30
N GLU A 36 -9.37 -2.53 -10.30
CA GLU A 36 -10.39 -1.77 -9.57
C GLU A 36 -9.78 -0.57 -8.85
N ALA A 37 -8.63 -0.75 -8.19
CA ALA A 37 -7.94 0.31 -7.47
C ALA A 37 -7.40 1.40 -8.40
N THR A 38 -6.83 1.05 -9.55
CA THR A 38 -6.00 1.96 -10.36
C THR A 38 -6.67 2.54 -11.60
N SER A 39 -7.68 1.87 -12.17
CA SER A 39 -8.26 2.26 -13.46
C SER A 39 -9.77 2.46 -13.39
N THR A 40 -10.49 1.60 -12.67
CA THR A 40 -11.96 1.63 -12.64
C THR A 40 -12.49 2.66 -11.64
N ASN A 41 -11.95 2.68 -10.41
CA ASN A 41 -12.53 3.42 -9.30
C ASN A 41 -11.60 4.51 -8.72
N THR A 42 -10.38 4.67 -9.26
CA THR A 42 -9.45 5.71 -8.79
C THR A 42 -10.00 7.11 -9.03
N LEU A 43 -9.84 7.99 -8.05
CA LEU A 43 -10.08 9.43 -8.17
C LEU A 43 -8.77 10.22 -8.27
N GLY A 44 -7.67 9.58 -7.91
CA GLY A 44 -6.38 10.19 -7.76
C GLY A 44 -5.40 9.24 -7.13
N ASN A 45 -4.12 9.51 -7.35
CA ASN A 45 -3.07 8.59 -6.98
C ASN A 45 -1.76 9.30 -6.60
N LYS A 46 -0.94 8.56 -5.86
CA LYS A 46 0.48 8.84 -5.66
C LYS A 46 1.28 7.59 -5.98
N THR A 47 2.24 7.70 -6.89
CA THR A 47 3.16 6.63 -7.30
C THR A 47 4.57 6.86 -6.76
N GLY A 48 5.42 5.84 -6.87
CA GLY A 48 6.83 5.93 -6.49
C GLY A 48 7.02 5.99 -4.97
N LEU A 49 6.08 5.43 -4.22
CA LEU A 49 6.21 5.34 -2.77
C LEU A 49 7.26 4.28 -2.43
N THR A 50 8.26 4.70 -1.67
CA THR A 50 9.23 3.79 -1.04
C THR A 50 8.82 3.59 0.40
N MET A 51 8.42 2.37 0.75
CA MET A 51 8.05 2.02 2.12
C MET A 51 9.29 2.05 3.03
N THR A 52 9.09 2.24 4.33
CA THR A 52 10.20 2.15 5.29
C THR A 52 10.75 0.72 5.37
N ALA A 53 11.95 0.59 5.96
CA ALA A 53 12.52 -0.71 6.26
C ALA A 53 11.59 -1.53 7.19
N LEU A 54 11.63 -2.85 7.03
CA LEU A 54 10.89 -3.77 7.86
C LEU A 54 11.25 -3.57 9.33
N GLY A 55 10.23 -3.50 10.17
CA GLY A 55 10.37 -3.42 11.61
C GLY A 55 9.37 -4.33 12.32
N ASN A 56 9.53 -4.47 13.63
CA ASN A 56 8.59 -5.22 14.45
C ASN A 56 7.20 -4.58 14.40
N GLY A 57 6.17 -5.41 14.21
CA GLY A 57 4.77 -4.98 14.34
C GLY A 57 4.45 -4.51 15.76
N ALA A 58 3.30 -3.84 15.92
CA ALA A 58 2.92 -3.24 17.19
C ALA A 58 2.52 -4.28 18.26
N VAL A 59 1.95 -5.40 17.83
CA VAL A 59 1.50 -6.50 18.72
C VAL A 59 2.24 -7.79 18.34
N ASP A 60 2.31 -8.08 17.04
CA ASP A 60 2.97 -9.26 16.47
C ASP A 60 3.46 -9.00 15.03
N GLY A 61 4.27 -9.93 14.51
CA GLY A 61 4.71 -9.93 13.10
C GLY A 61 5.66 -8.79 12.71
N ARG A 62 5.66 -8.47 11.41
CA ARG A 62 6.49 -7.44 10.78
C ARG A 62 5.60 -6.36 10.17
N LYS A 63 6.06 -5.12 10.21
CA LYS A 63 5.40 -3.97 9.58
C LYS A 63 6.35 -3.21 8.66
N VAL A 64 5.74 -2.49 7.72
CA VAL A 64 6.35 -1.39 6.99
C VAL A 64 5.46 -0.16 7.16
N ASP A 65 6.07 1.01 7.16
CA ASP A 65 5.34 2.27 7.27
C ASP A 65 5.32 2.97 5.91
N THR A 66 4.16 3.54 5.58
CA THR A 66 4.01 4.42 4.42
C THR A 66 4.61 5.78 4.77
N PRO A 67 5.46 6.37 3.89
CA PRO A 67 5.95 7.72 4.13
C PRO A 67 4.80 8.74 4.08
N ALA A 68 5.05 9.93 4.60
CA ALA A 68 4.08 11.02 4.47
C ALA A 68 3.80 11.31 2.98
N ILE A 69 2.52 11.32 2.61
CA ILE A 69 2.07 11.66 1.26
C ILE A 69 2.04 13.18 1.16
N THR A 70 3.08 13.76 0.54
CA THR A 70 3.20 15.22 0.37
C THR A 70 2.78 15.70 -1.02
N ASP A 71 2.63 14.77 -1.96
CA ASP A 71 2.30 15.02 -3.35
C ASP A 71 1.38 13.90 -3.89
N GLY A 72 0.75 14.16 -5.03
CA GLY A 72 -0.21 13.27 -5.67
C GLY A 72 -1.01 14.03 -6.73
N SER A 73 -1.76 13.29 -7.53
CA SER A 73 -2.65 13.87 -8.54
C SER A 73 -4.07 13.39 -8.32
N VAL A 74 -5.02 14.33 -8.28
CA VAL A 74 -6.46 14.02 -8.29
C VAL A 74 -6.97 14.34 -9.69
N THR A 75 -7.42 13.32 -10.40
CA THR A 75 -7.79 13.40 -11.83
C THR A 75 -9.27 13.24 -12.07
N ALA A 76 -10.05 12.74 -11.10
CA ALA A 76 -11.50 12.64 -11.19
C ALA A 76 -12.17 13.26 -9.96
N THR A 77 -13.39 13.76 -10.17
CA THR A 77 -14.21 14.39 -9.12
C THR A 77 -15.33 13.45 -8.72
N ASP A 78 -15.25 12.93 -7.49
CA ASP A 78 -16.30 12.15 -6.82
C ASP A 78 -16.01 12.15 -5.30
N THR A 79 -16.84 11.50 -4.51
CA THR A 79 -16.60 11.31 -3.07
C THR A 79 -15.61 10.16 -2.85
N ALA A 80 -14.43 10.46 -2.29
CA ALA A 80 -13.49 9.42 -1.88
C ALA A 80 -14.01 8.72 -0.61
N GLY A 81 -14.21 7.41 -0.68
CA GLY A 81 -14.66 6.59 0.44
C GLY A 81 -13.61 5.61 0.96
N TRP A 82 -12.65 5.24 0.11
CA TRP A 82 -11.68 4.17 0.37
C TRP A 82 -10.30 4.52 -0.19
N TRP A 83 -9.29 3.75 0.20
CA TRP A 83 -7.94 3.83 -0.36
C TRP A 83 -7.41 2.42 -0.67
N GLY A 84 -6.55 2.31 -1.66
CA GLY A 84 -5.86 1.06 -2.00
C GLY A 84 -4.36 1.29 -2.12
N LEU A 85 -3.55 0.44 -1.48
CA LEU A 85 -2.10 0.39 -1.66
C LEU A 85 -1.76 -0.81 -2.56
N THR A 86 -1.19 -0.52 -3.72
CA THR A 86 -0.86 -1.50 -4.75
C THR A 86 0.63 -1.48 -5.08
N ASP A 87 1.11 -2.57 -5.69
CA ASP A 87 2.35 -2.51 -6.44
C ASP A 87 2.10 -1.77 -7.76
N ALA A 88 3.07 -1.01 -8.27
CA ALA A 88 2.88 -0.22 -9.48
C ALA A 88 3.02 -1.02 -10.80
N SER A 89 3.19 -2.34 -10.72
CA SER A 89 3.31 -3.26 -11.87
C SER A 89 2.51 -4.53 -11.69
#